data_AF-A0A7C8ZL15-F1
#
_entry.id   AF-A0A7C8ZL15-F1
#
_cell.length_a   1.000
_cell.length_b   1.000
_cell.length_c   1.000
_cell.angle_alpha   90.00
_cell.angle_beta   90.00
_cell.angle_gamma   90.00
#
_symmetry.space_group_name_H-M   'P 1'
#
loop_
_entity.id
_entity.type
_entity.pdbx_description
1 polymer ?
#
loop_
_entity_poly.entity_id
_entity_poly.type
_entity_poly.pdbx_seq_one_letter_code
_entity_poly.pdbx_strand_id
1 'polypeptide(L)'
;MGRKALEDNNMVPESLIDVLTWEDKPKCQELSAYLLMILAHQSSKQREKMAKLGIVHVLLEVALLGSPLAQKRALKLLQWFKDERQIKVGSHSGPQTRRVSIGSPMSQRETNEGKRVMKKMVKQSLNKNMEVITRRANAAGESSKLKSLVISSSSKSLPY
;
A
#
# COMPACT_ATOMS: atom_id res chain seq x y z
N MET A 1 16.89 -31.54 -1.26
CA MET A 1 18.34 -31.28 -1.40
C MET A 1 18.65 -30.14 -2.37
N GLY A 2 18.07 -30.07 -3.58
CA GLY A 2 18.46 -29.07 -4.59
C GLY A 2 18.25 -27.59 -4.24
N ARG A 3 17.10 -27.20 -3.67
CA ARG A 3 16.82 -25.77 -3.36
C ARG A 3 17.79 -25.18 -2.33
N LYS A 4 18.04 -25.90 -1.23
CA LYS A 4 18.97 -25.44 -0.17
C LYS A 4 20.39 -25.26 -0.70
N ALA A 5 20.88 -26.21 -1.51
CA ALA A 5 22.19 -26.11 -2.15
C ALA A 5 22.30 -24.86 -3.06
N LEU A 6 21.19 -24.46 -3.69
CA LEU A 6 21.12 -23.27 -4.53
C LEU A 6 21.12 -21.97 -3.71
N GLU A 7 20.46 -21.97 -2.55
CA GLU A 7 20.42 -20.84 -1.61
C GLU A 7 21.79 -20.61 -0.93
N ASP A 8 22.49 -21.70 -0.60
CA ASP A 8 23.82 -21.66 0.04
C ASP A 8 24.92 -21.15 -0.90
N ASN A 9 24.75 -21.30 -2.22
CA ASN A 9 25.71 -20.81 -3.20
C ASN A 9 25.58 -19.29 -3.42
N ASN A 10 26.68 -18.55 -3.26
CA ASN A 10 26.72 -17.10 -3.46
C ASN A 10 26.67 -16.69 -4.94
N MET A 11 27.16 -17.52 -5.85
CA MET A 11 27.24 -17.19 -7.27
C MET A 11 25.90 -17.33 -8.00
N VAL A 12 24.96 -18.10 -7.45
CA VAL A 12 23.68 -18.35 -8.14
C VAL A 12 22.82 -17.08 -8.21
N PRO A 13 22.56 -16.36 -7.10
CA PRO A 13 21.81 -15.11 -7.19
C PRO A 13 22.50 -14.06 -8.06
N GLU A 14 23.82 -13.98 -8.01
CA GLU A 14 24.63 -13.05 -8.81
C GLU A 14 24.50 -13.33 -10.32
N SER A 15 24.73 -14.58 -10.74
CA SER A 15 24.57 -14.98 -12.15
C SER A 15 23.14 -14.79 -12.67
N LEU A 16 22.12 -15.04 -11.84
CA LEU A 16 20.74 -14.77 -12.22
C LEU A 16 20.46 -13.26 -12.37
N ILE A 17 21.01 -12.42 -11.49
CA ILE A 17 20.90 -10.97 -11.60
C ILE A 17 21.58 -10.48 -12.89
N ASP A 18 22.75 -11.01 -13.24
CA ASP A 18 23.42 -10.69 -14.50
C ASP A 18 22.55 -11.03 -15.71
N VAL A 19 21.92 -12.21 -15.73
CA VAL A 19 21.01 -12.62 -16.82
C VAL A 19 19.78 -11.69 -16.95
N LEU A 20 19.36 -11.01 -15.88
CA LEU A 20 18.29 -10.01 -15.99
C LEU A 20 18.69 -8.79 -16.84
N THR A 21 19.98 -8.53 -17.01
CA THR A 21 20.48 -7.41 -17.84
C THR A 21 20.55 -7.76 -19.33
N TRP A 22 20.26 -9.01 -19.72
CA TRP A 22 20.35 -9.45 -21.11
C TRP A 22 19.11 -9.04 -21.92
N GLU A 23 19.06 -7.78 -22.33
CA GLU A 23 17.94 -7.17 -23.07
C GLU A 23 17.55 -7.93 -24.35
N ASP A 24 18.53 -8.45 -25.08
CA ASP A 24 18.31 -9.19 -26.34
C ASP A 24 17.71 -10.60 -26.14
N LYS A 25 17.57 -11.06 -24.89
CA LYS A 25 17.15 -12.43 -24.56
C LYS A 25 15.97 -12.43 -23.57
N PRO A 26 14.76 -12.02 -24.00
CA PRO A 26 13.60 -11.87 -23.12
C PRO A 26 13.22 -13.17 -22.40
N LYS A 27 13.34 -14.33 -23.06
CA LYS A 27 13.08 -15.64 -22.43
C LYS A 27 14.04 -15.94 -21.27
N CYS A 28 15.30 -15.52 -21.38
CA CYS A 28 16.29 -15.69 -20.32
C CYS A 28 15.96 -14.79 -19.12
N GLN A 29 15.63 -13.52 -19.36
CA GLN A 29 15.18 -12.60 -18.31
C GLN A 29 13.95 -13.13 -17.58
N GLU A 30 12.95 -13.64 -18.31
CA GLU A 30 11.74 -14.22 -17.73
C GLU A 30 12.07 -15.39 -16.79
N LEU A 31 12.86 -16.35 -17.25
CA LEU A 31 13.26 -17.53 -16.47
C LEU A 31 14.11 -17.14 -15.26
N SER A 32 15.06 -16.22 -15.44
CA SER A 32 15.87 -15.71 -14.35
C SER A 32 15.02 -15.04 -13.28
N ALA A 33 14.10 -14.15 -13.68
CA ALA A 33 13.17 -13.50 -12.75
C ALA A 33 12.33 -14.53 -11.99
N TYR A 34 11.91 -15.64 -12.62
CA TYR A 34 11.17 -16.70 -11.96
C TYR A 34 12.02 -17.48 -10.93
N LEU A 35 13.27 -17.81 -11.26
CA LEU A 35 14.19 -18.46 -10.32
C LEU A 35 14.50 -17.55 -9.12
N LEU A 36 14.73 -16.26 -9.38
CA LEU A 36 14.89 -15.26 -8.33
C LEU A 36 13.63 -15.13 -7.47
N MET A 37 12.43 -15.23 -8.06
CA MET A 37 11.19 -15.30 -7.29
C MET A 37 11.16 -16.48 -6.32
N ILE A 38 11.55 -17.68 -6.78
CA ILE A 38 11.59 -18.89 -5.97
C ILE A 38 12.57 -18.74 -4.80
N LEU A 39 13.75 -18.18 -5.05
CA LEU A 39 14.79 -17.95 -4.05
C LEU A 39 14.39 -16.88 -3.02
N ALA A 40 13.78 -15.79 -3.46
CA ALA A 40 13.33 -14.71 -2.59
C ALA A 40 12.06 -15.05 -1.78
N HIS A 41 11.31 -16.06 -2.22
CA HIS A 41 10.06 -16.47 -1.58
C HIS A 41 10.30 -17.00 -0.16
N GLN A 42 9.67 -16.37 0.83
CA GLN A 42 9.74 -16.74 2.26
C GLN A 42 11.15 -16.73 2.89
N SER A 43 12.19 -16.29 2.17
CA SER A 43 13.56 -16.19 2.71
C SER A 43 14.03 -14.74 2.80
N SER A 44 13.96 -14.16 4.00
CA SER A 44 14.45 -12.80 4.30
C SER A 44 15.96 -12.68 4.08
N LYS A 45 16.72 -13.68 4.54
CA LYS A 45 18.19 -13.75 4.35
C LYS A 45 18.57 -13.70 2.88
N GLN A 46 17.80 -14.40 2.03
CA GLN A 46 18.05 -14.43 0.60
C GLN A 46 17.73 -13.08 -0.06
N ARG A 47 16.65 -12.41 0.35
CA ARG A 47 16.35 -11.05 -0.11
C ARG A 47 17.43 -10.06 0.31
N GLU A 48 17.88 -10.10 1.56
CA GLU A 48 18.98 -9.24 2.02
C GLU A 48 20.26 -9.45 1.19
N LYS A 49 20.62 -10.72 0.91
CA LYS A 49 21.75 -11.08 0.05
C LYS A 49 21.59 -10.51 -1.36
N MET A 50 20.43 -10.68 -1.98
CA MET A 50 20.15 -10.11 -3.31
C MET A 50 20.15 -8.58 -3.31
N ALA A 51 19.65 -7.94 -2.25
CA ALA A 51 19.66 -6.48 -2.12
C ALA A 51 21.09 -5.92 -2.06
N LYS A 52 22.01 -6.60 -1.36
CA LYS A 52 23.45 -6.27 -1.35
C LYS A 52 24.09 -6.39 -2.73
N LEU A 53 23.60 -7.29 -3.58
CA LEU A 53 24.01 -7.45 -4.98
C LEU A 53 23.35 -6.43 -5.93
N GLY A 54 22.60 -5.45 -5.42
CA GLY A 54 22.04 -4.38 -6.26
C GLY A 54 20.83 -4.77 -7.10
N ILE A 55 20.20 -5.92 -6.84
CA ILE A 55 19.06 -6.45 -7.62
C ILE A 55 17.91 -5.45 -7.81
N VAL A 56 17.69 -4.52 -6.87
CA VAL A 56 16.55 -3.60 -6.88
C VAL A 56 16.61 -2.67 -8.11
N HIS A 57 17.80 -2.21 -8.50
CA HIS A 57 17.96 -1.35 -9.66
C HIS A 57 17.65 -2.12 -10.95
N VAL A 58 18.20 -3.33 -11.09
CA VAL A 58 17.96 -4.22 -12.23
C VAL A 58 16.48 -4.58 -12.36
N LEU A 59 15.79 -4.85 -11.24
CA LEU A 59 14.36 -5.14 -11.26
C LEU A 59 13.50 -3.93 -11.67
N LEU A 60 13.92 -2.71 -11.34
CA LEU A 60 13.22 -1.51 -11.79
C LEU A 60 13.32 -1.35 -13.30
N GLU A 61 14.51 -1.58 -13.86
CA GLU A 61 14.73 -1.56 -15.30
C GLU A 61 13.89 -2.62 -16.02
N VAL A 62 13.94 -3.88 -15.56
CA VAL A 62 13.12 -4.97 -16.12
C VAL A 62 11.62 -4.70 -15.96
N ALA A 63 11.19 -4.05 -14.88
CA ALA A 63 9.79 -3.66 -14.69
C ALA A 63 9.31 -2.59 -15.66
N LEU A 64 10.22 -1.75 -16.19
CA LEU A 64 9.91 -0.69 -17.14
C LEU A 64 10.05 -1.16 -18.59
N LEU A 65 11.09 -1.93 -18.89
CA LEU A 65 11.52 -2.22 -20.28
C LEU A 65 11.44 -3.71 -20.65
N GLY A 66 11.26 -4.61 -19.68
CA GLY A 66 11.25 -6.04 -19.94
C GLY A 66 10.01 -6.53 -20.71
N SER A 67 9.99 -7.82 -21.05
CA SER A 67 8.80 -8.46 -21.62
C SER A 67 7.59 -8.37 -20.67
N PRO A 68 6.34 -8.46 -21.15
CA PRO A 68 5.16 -8.40 -20.28
C PRO A 68 5.16 -9.41 -19.13
N LEU A 69 5.79 -10.58 -19.32
CA LEU A 69 5.93 -11.58 -18.25
C LEU A 69 7.07 -11.23 -17.29
N ALA A 70 8.22 -10.78 -17.80
CA ALA A 70 9.34 -10.33 -16.97
C ALA A 70 8.94 -9.13 -16.10
N GLN A 71 8.20 -8.16 -16.65
CA GLN A 71 7.65 -7.01 -15.92
C GLN A 71 6.77 -7.45 -14.75
N LYS A 72 5.81 -8.35 -14.98
CA LYS A 72 4.92 -8.87 -13.92
C LYS A 72 5.71 -9.55 -12.79
N ARG A 73 6.75 -10.31 -13.15
CA ARG A 73 7.63 -10.98 -12.18
C ARG A 73 8.49 -9.98 -11.42
N ALA A 74 9.07 -9.01 -12.10
CA ALA A 74 9.90 -7.96 -11.51
C ALA A 74 9.11 -7.09 -10.53
N LEU A 75 7.90 -6.65 -10.91
CA LEU A 75 6.99 -5.94 -10.02
C LEU A 75 6.64 -6.77 -8.78
N LYS A 76 6.42 -8.08 -8.94
CA LYS A 76 6.14 -8.97 -7.80
C LYS A 76 7.33 -9.09 -6.85
N LEU A 77 8.54 -9.23 -7.39
CA LEU A 77 9.78 -9.24 -6.61
C LEU A 77 9.99 -7.92 -5.85
N LEU A 78 9.82 -6.78 -6.52
CA LEU A 78 9.96 -5.45 -5.91
C LEU A 78 9.03 -5.25 -4.71
N GLN A 79 7.83 -5.83 -4.72
CA GLN A 79 6.93 -5.82 -3.55
C GLN A 79 7.58 -6.46 -2.32
N TRP A 80 8.31 -7.55 -2.47
CA TRP A 80 8.96 -8.23 -1.34
C TRP A 80 10.14 -7.44 -0.76
N PHE A 81 10.77 -6.57 -1.55
CA PHE A 81 11.81 -5.65 -1.08
C PHE A 81 11.24 -4.37 -0.43
N LYS A 82 9.96 -4.06 -0.64
CA LYS A 82 9.29 -2.90 -0.03
C LYS A 82 9.05 -3.10 1.46
N ASP A 83 8.62 -4.30 1.86
CA ASP A 83 8.23 -4.60 3.25
C ASP A 83 9.42 -4.53 4.22
N GLU A 84 10.64 -4.82 3.77
CA GLU A 84 11.86 -4.72 4.59
C GLU A 84 12.28 -3.27 4.87
N ARG A 85 12.05 -2.35 3.92
CA ARG A 85 12.39 -0.92 4.11
C ARG A 85 11.40 -0.20 5.02
N GLN A 86 10.15 -0.66 5.09
CA GLN A 86 9.12 -0.02 5.92
C GLN A 86 9.21 -0.34 7.43
N ILE A 87 10.03 -1.30 7.85
CA ILE A 87 10.27 -1.54 9.29
C ILE A 87 10.94 -0.31 9.96
N LYS A 88 11.58 0.59 9.18
CA LYS A 88 12.31 1.76 9.70
C LYS A 88 11.63 3.12 9.49
N VAL A 89 10.47 3.19 8.84
CA VAL A 89 9.74 4.47 8.72
C VAL A 89 8.74 4.53 9.87
N GLY A 90 9.17 5.15 10.97
CA GLY A 90 8.31 5.47 12.11
C GLY A 90 7.06 6.23 11.65
N SER A 91 5.91 5.82 12.17
CA SER A 91 4.60 6.38 11.86
C SER A 91 4.53 7.86 12.23
N HIS A 92 4.85 8.74 11.29
CA HIS A 92 4.70 10.17 11.48
C HIS A 92 3.59 10.71 10.58
N SER A 93 2.51 11.09 11.26
CA SER A 93 1.50 12.08 10.88
C SER A 93 0.44 11.67 9.84
N GLY A 94 -0.61 11.00 10.32
CA GLY A 94 -1.91 10.89 9.62
C GLY A 94 -2.89 9.96 10.35
N PRO A 95 -4.23 10.19 10.30
CA PRO A 95 -5.21 9.28 10.89
C PRO A 95 -5.18 7.93 10.16
N GLN A 96 -4.62 6.90 10.79
CA GLN A 96 -4.55 5.57 10.21
C GLN A 96 -5.85 4.80 10.43
N THR A 97 -6.60 4.57 9.35
CA THR A 97 -7.48 3.40 9.28
C THR A 97 -6.59 2.17 9.13
N ARG A 98 -6.45 1.41 10.23
CA ARG A 98 -5.67 0.17 10.29
C ARG A 98 -6.21 -0.82 9.25
N ARG A 99 -5.53 -0.95 8.11
CA ARG A 99 -5.75 -2.09 7.20
C ARG A 99 -5.22 -3.33 7.91
N VAL A 100 -6.13 -4.17 8.37
CA VAL A 100 -5.83 -5.44 9.03
C VAL A 100 -5.22 -6.38 7.98
N SER A 101 -4.03 -6.90 8.27
CA SER A 101 -3.38 -7.97 7.50
C SER A 101 -4.25 -9.23 7.57
N ILE A 102 -4.71 -9.71 6.40
CA ILE A 102 -5.54 -10.92 6.23
C ILE A 102 -4.65 -12.16 6.41
N GLY A 103 -4.20 -12.44 7.64
CA GLY A 103 -3.31 -13.58 7.83
C GLY A 103 -3.02 -14.02 9.27
N SER A 104 -3.62 -13.42 10.29
CA SER A 104 -3.47 -13.91 11.67
C SER A 104 -4.83 -14.20 12.28
N PRO A 105 -5.03 -15.34 12.98
CA PRO A 105 -6.31 -15.65 13.61
C PRO A 105 -6.54 -14.63 14.73
N MET A 106 -7.30 -13.58 14.41
CA MET A 106 -7.68 -12.56 15.38
C MET A 106 -8.54 -13.23 16.45
N SER A 107 -8.18 -13.02 17.72
CA SER A 107 -8.94 -13.59 18.84
C SER A 107 -10.39 -13.10 18.74
N GLN A 108 -11.37 -14.01 18.90
CA GLN A 108 -12.79 -13.70 18.84
C GLN A 108 -13.18 -12.49 19.73
N ARG A 109 -12.40 -12.25 20.80
CA ARG A 109 -12.50 -11.09 21.69
C ARG A 109 -12.29 -9.76 20.98
N GLU A 110 -11.27 -9.65 20.12
CA GLU A 110 -10.95 -8.41 19.40
C GLU A 110 -12.03 -8.05 18.37
N THR A 111 -12.61 -9.07 17.71
CA THR A 111 -13.72 -8.85 16.77
C THR A 111 -14.98 -8.33 17.47
N ASN A 112 -15.26 -8.82 18.68
CA ASN A 112 -16.39 -8.38 19.49
C ASN A 112 -16.17 -6.97 20.05
N GLU A 113 -14.94 -6.61 20.39
CA GLU A 113 -14.58 -5.25 20.80
C GLU A 113 -14.71 -4.25 19.66
N GLY A 114 -14.26 -4.61 18.45
CA GLY A 114 -14.46 -3.80 17.24
C GLY A 114 -15.94 -3.53 16.96
N LYS A 115 -16.79 -4.56 17.02
CA LYS A 115 -18.25 -4.42 16.87
C LYS A 115 -18.85 -3.49 17.94
N ARG A 116 -18.38 -3.56 19.18
CA ARG A 116 -18.85 -2.72 20.29
C ARG A 116 -18.45 -1.25 20.09
N VAL A 117 -17.22 -0.99 19.68
CA VAL A 117 -16.73 0.37 19.38
C VAL A 117 -17.49 0.97 18.19
N MET A 118 -17.69 0.20 17.13
CA MET A 118 -18.45 0.63 15.96
C MET A 118 -19.89 1.02 16.34
N LYS A 119 -20.59 0.19 17.14
CA LYS A 119 -21.94 0.51 17.63
C LYS A 119 -21.99 1.81 18.43
N LYS A 120 -21.00 2.07 19.30
CA LYS A 120 -20.92 3.31 20.07
C LYS A 120 -20.73 4.52 19.16
N MET A 121 -19.85 4.41 18.16
CA MET A 121 -19.56 5.49 17.21
C MET A 121 -20.79 5.84 16.38
N VAL A 122 -21.49 4.83 15.84
CA VAL A 122 -22.72 5.03 15.07
C VAL A 122 -23.80 5.72 15.92
N LYS A 123 -24.01 5.26 17.16
CA LYS A 123 -24.98 5.87 18.08
C LYS A 123 -24.64 7.33 18.38
N GLN A 124 -23.36 7.63 18.63
CA GLN A 124 -22.92 8.99 18.91
C GLN A 124 -23.09 9.90 17.68
N SER A 125 -22.77 9.42 16.48
CA SER A 125 -22.97 10.17 15.24
C SER A 125 -24.44 10.45 14.96
N LEU A 126 -25.32 9.48 15.24
CA LEU A 126 -26.77 9.66 15.07
C LEU A 126 -27.30 10.73 16.03
N ASN A 127 -26.94 10.65 17.32
CA ASN A 127 -27.35 11.65 18.31
C ASN A 127 -26.86 13.05 17.91
N LYS A 128 -25.60 13.18 17.48
CA LYS A 128 -25.02 14.44 17.01
C LYS A 128 -25.79 15.00 15.80
N ASN A 129 -26.15 14.14 14.85
CA ASN A 129 -26.95 14.54 13.69
C ASN A 129 -28.34 15.02 14.10
N MET A 130 -29.02 14.29 14.98
CA MET A 130 -30.34 14.70 15.50
C MET A 130 -30.26 16.05 16.21
N GLU A 131 -29.25 16.29 17.06
CA GLU A 131 -29.05 17.59 17.70
C GLU A 131 -28.85 18.73 16.68
N VAL A 132 -28.10 18.49 15.61
CA VAL A 132 -27.87 19.50 14.56
C VAL A 132 -29.14 19.77 13.77
N ILE A 133 -29.90 18.72 13.42
CA ILE A 133 -31.18 18.85 12.72
C ILE A 133 -32.19 19.62 13.58
N THR A 134 -32.35 19.26 14.86
CA THR A 134 -33.25 19.95 15.79
C THR A 134 -32.85 21.41 15.99
N ARG A 135 -31.55 21.71 16.13
CA ARG A 135 -31.07 23.09 16.20
C ARG A 135 -31.39 23.90 14.95
N ARG A 136 -31.22 23.31 13.75
CA ARG A 136 -31.57 23.97 12.48
C ARG A 136 -33.07 24.20 12.34
N ALA A 137 -33.88 23.22 12.73
CA ALA A 137 -35.33 23.33 12.71
C ALA A 137 -35.83 24.43 13.67
N ASN A 138 -35.26 24.51 14.87
CA ASN A 138 -35.62 25.53 15.86
C ASN A 138 -35.05 26.93 15.55
N ALA A 139 -33.94 27.02 14.81
CA ALA A 139 -33.38 28.31 14.37
C ALA A 139 -34.26 29.05 13.34
N ALA A 140 -35.21 28.37 12.69
CA ALA A 140 -36.20 29.01 11.83
C ALA A 140 -37.20 29.89 12.63
N GLY A 141 -37.30 29.72 13.95
CA GLY A 141 -38.15 30.53 14.83
C GLY A 141 -37.58 31.91 15.22
N GLU A 142 -36.27 32.13 15.05
CA GLU A 142 -35.58 33.38 15.39
C GLU A 142 -35.31 34.26 14.14
N SER A 143 -35.92 33.94 13.00
CA SER A 143 -35.73 34.66 11.73
C SER A 143 -36.68 35.85 11.53
N SER A 144 -37.24 36.41 12.61
CA SER A 144 -38.06 37.63 12.53
C SER A 144 -37.25 38.93 12.62
N LYS A 145 -35.94 38.89 12.87
CA LYS A 145 -35.14 40.11 13.13
C LYS A 145 -34.08 40.49 12.09
N LEU A 146 -33.87 39.74 11.01
CA LEU A 146 -32.81 40.06 10.03
C LEU A 146 -33.30 40.01 8.57
N LYS A 147 -34.38 40.76 8.27
CA LYS A 147 -34.82 41.05 6.88
C LYS A 147 -34.23 42.36 6.32
N SER A 148 -33.00 42.72 6.68
CA SER A 148 -32.34 43.91 6.13
C SER A 148 -30.87 43.63 5.86
N LEU A 149 -30.38 44.08 4.70
CA LEU A 149 -29.14 43.73 3.98
C LEU A 149 -29.29 42.44 3.15
N VAL A 150 -29.86 42.44 1.95
CA VAL A 150 -29.54 43.24 0.74
C VAL A 150 -28.03 43.27 0.50
N ILE A 151 -27.55 42.50 -0.48
CA ILE A 151 -27.04 42.99 -1.79
C ILE A 151 -26.64 41.76 -2.62
N SER A 152 -27.39 41.57 -3.71
CA SER A 152 -26.99 40.79 -4.88
C SER A 152 -25.87 41.53 -5.61
N SER A 153 -24.73 40.88 -5.89
CA SER A 153 -23.94 41.07 -7.11
C SER A 153 -22.59 40.33 -7.05
N SER A 154 -22.36 39.47 -8.05
CA SER A 154 -21.20 39.52 -8.96
C SER A 154 -20.59 38.15 -9.24
N SER A 155 -20.86 37.70 -10.46
CA SER A 155 -20.06 36.78 -11.26
C SER A 155 -18.56 37.02 -11.11
N LYS A 156 -17.77 35.94 -11.05
CA LYS A 156 -16.37 35.94 -11.52
C LYS A 156 -16.01 34.59 -12.15
N SER A 157 -15.53 34.72 -13.38
CA SER A 157 -14.89 33.73 -14.25
C SER A 157 -13.60 33.16 -13.64
N LEU A 158 -13.24 31.93 -14.05
CA LEU A 158 -11.96 31.29 -13.76
C LEU A 158 -10.88 31.81 -14.73
N PRO A 159 -9.62 32.01 -14.28
CA PRO A 159 -8.49 32.21 -15.18
C PRO A 159 -7.90 30.86 -15.64
N TYR A 160 -7.27 30.87 -16.83
CA TYR A 160 -6.59 29.75 -17.50
C TYR A 160 -5.40 29.20 -16.72
#